data_AF-A0A1X7U927-F1
#
_entry.id   AF-A0A1X7U927-F1
#
_cell.length_a   1.000
_cell.length_b   1.000
_cell.length_c   1.000
_cell.angle_alpha   90.00
_cell.angle_beta   90.00
_cell.angle_gamma   90.00
#
_symmetry.space_group_name_H-M   'P 1'
#
loop_
_entity.id
_entity.type
_entity.pdbx_description
1 polymer ?
#
loop_
_entity_poly.entity_id
_entity_poly.type
_entity_poly.pdbx_seq_one_letter_code
_entity_poly.pdbx_strand_id
1 'polypeptide(L)' 'FVDGDATKCSELEECIAINTKLQKVKIIYRGLPSTIISNVIRGVTKNKTITSLTLHFLLLLYLME' A
#
# COMPACT_ATOMS: atom_id res chain seq x y z
N PHE A 1 5.80 1.49 21.95
CA PHE A 1 4.85 1.22 20.85
C PHE A 1 3.54 1.95 21.16
N VAL A 2 3.51 3.27 20.97
CA VAL A 2 2.34 4.12 21.24
C VAL A 2 2.29 5.16 20.11
N ASP A 3 1.18 5.16 19.38
CA ASP A 3 0.59 6.20 18.51
C ASP A 3 1.35 6.81 17.31
N GLY A 4 2.62 6.48 17.06
CA GLY A 4 3.38 7.08 15.95
C GLY A 4 3.10 6.52 14.53
N ASP A 5 2.55 5.31 14.41
CA ASP A 5 2.48 4.56 13.14
C ASP A 5 1.06 4.49 12.54
N ALA A 6 0.03 4.44 13.39
CA ALA A 6 -1.37 4.34 12.95
C ALA A 6 -1.84 5.61 12.23
N THR A 7 -1.43 6.79 12.69
CA THR A 7 -1.81 8.07 12.11
C THR A 7 -1.24 8.26 10.70
N LYS A 8 0.05 7.96 10.51
CA LYS A 8 0.73 8.03 9.20
C LYS A 8 0.12 7.05 8.19
N CYS A 9 -0.25 5.87 8.67
CA CYS A 9 -0.97 4.86 7.92
C CYS A 9 -2.36 5.34 7.45
N SER A 10 -3.09 6.08 8.29
CA SER A 10 -4.39 6.66 7.95
C SER A 10 -4.27 7.81 6.94
N GLU A 11 -3.27 8.67 7.09
CA GLU A 11 -3.00 9.76 6.15
C GLU A 11 -2.68 9.24 4.74
N LEU A 12 -1.87 8.18 4.65
CA LEU A 12 -1.51 7.57 3.36
C LEU A 12 -2.75 7.04 2.64
N GLU A 13 -3.62 6.34 3.35
CA GLU A 13 -4.88 5.86 2.80
C GLU A 13 -5.76 6.99 2.30
N GLU A 14 -5.95 8.03 3.10
CA GLU A 14 -6.80 9.17 2.73
C GLU A 14 -6.24 9.91 1.52
N CYS A 15 -4.93 10.16 1.51
CA CYS A 15 -4.23 10.74 0.37
C CYS A 15 -4.45 9.93 -0.90
N ILE A 16 -4.37 8.59 -0.82
CA ILE A 16 -4.65 7.72 -1.97
C ILE A 16 -6.12 7.85 -2.34
N ALA A 17 -7.05 7.75 -1.39
CA ALA A 17 -8.49 7.76 -1.66
C ALA A 17 -8.95 9.01 -2.43
N ILE A 18 -8.42 10.20 -2.07
CA ILE A 18 -8.80 11.47 -2.70
C ILE A 18 -7.97 11.83 -3.94
N ASN A 19 -6.91 11.09 -4.25
CA ASN A 19 -6.03 11.43 -5.37
C ASN A 19 -6.75 11.24 -6.71
N THR A 20 -6.81 12.29 -7.53
CA THR A 20 -7.50 12.25 -8.83
C THR A 20 -6.58 12.00 -10.03
N LYS A 21 -5.27 11.85 -9.79
CA LYS A 21 -4.24 11.69 -10.84
C LYS A 21 -3.62 10.30 -10.86
N LEU A 22 -3.67 9.55 -9.77
CA LEU A 22 -3.13 8.20 -9.69
C LEU A 22 -3.99 7.23 -10.50
N GLN A 23 -3.43 6.73 -11.60
CA GLN A 23 -4.11 5.71 -12.43
C GLN A 23 -3.60 4.29 -12.14
N LYS A 24 -2.35 4.15 -11.70
CA LYS A 24 -1.69 2.85 -11.50
C LYS A 24 -0.90 2.88 -10.19
N VAL A 25 -1.02 1.81 -9.40
CA VAL A 25 -0.28 1.64 -8.15
C VAL A 25 0.47 0.31 -8.20
N LYS A 26 1.74 0.34 -7.80
CA LYS A 26 2.58 -0.86 -7.67
C LYS A 26 3.11 -0.94 -6.24
N ILE A 27 2.83 -2.05 -5.56
CA ILE A 27 3.34 -2.36 -4.24
C ILE A 27 4.39 -3.46 -4.39
N ILE A 28 5.60 -3.21 -3.89
CA ILE A 28 6.70 -4.18 -3.91
C ILE A 28 6.92 -4.66 -2.47
N TYR A 29 6.53 -5.89 -2.19
CA TYR A 29 6.70 -6.52 -0.89
C TYR A 29 8.16 -6.95 -0.69
N ARG A 30 8.92 -6.14 0.03
CA ARG A 30 10.30 -6.39 0.50
C ARG A 30 10.37 -6.32 2.02
N GLY A 31 9.51 -7.06 2.71
CA GLY A 31 9.39 -6.99 4.17
C GLY A 31 8.63 -5.76 4.69
N LEU A 32 7.81 -5.13 3.84
CA LEU A 32 6.89 -4.08 4.29
C LEU A 32 5.90 -4.66 5.33
N PRO A 33 5.61 -3.93 6.42
CA PRO A 33 4.54 -4.30 7.35
C PRO A 33 3.21 -4.55 6.62
N SER A 34 2.52 -5.63 6.98
CA SER A 34 1.21 -5.97 6.40
C SER A 34 0.18 -4.86 6.62
N THR A 35 0.30 -4.10 7.72
CA THR A 35 -0.53 -2.93 8.05
C THR A 35 -0.46 -1.83 6.99
N ILE A 36 0.75 -1.50 6.51
CA ILE A 36 0.94 -0.50 5.46
C ILE A 36 0.26 -0.95 4.17
N ILE A 37 0.41 -2.23 3.82
CA ILE A 37 -0.18 -2.81 2.61
C ILE A 37 -1.71 -2.77 2.69
N SER A 38 -2.30 -3.15 3.82
CA SER A 38 -3.75 -3.10 4.01
C SER A 38 -4.29 -1.67 3.88
N ASN A 39 -3.58 -0.67 4.38
CA ASN A 39 -4.02 0.74 4.29
C ASN A 39 -3.91 1.28 2.86
N VAL A 40 -2.82 0.96 2.15
CA VAL A 40 -2.69 1.29 0.72
C VAL A 40 -3.82 0.64 -0.07
N ILE A 41 -4.12 -0.64 0.14
CA ILE A 41 -5.22 -1.33 -0.55
C ILE A 41 -6.56 -0.68 -0.20
N ARG A 42 -6.80 -0.34 1.07
CA ARG A 42 -8.05 0.34 1.50
C ARG A 42 -8.22 1.70 0.81
N GLY A 43 -7.13 2.46 0.67
CA GLY A 43 -7.11 3.72 -0.08
C GLY A 43 -7.36 3.52 -1.57
N VAL A 44 -6.71 2.52 -2.17
CA VAL A 44 -6.88 2.15 -3.59
C VAL A 44 -8.35 1.78 -3.88
N THR A 45 -9.00 0.99 -3.03
CA THR A 45 -10.41 0.60 -3.19
C THR A 45 -11.37 1.80 -3.12
N LYS A 46 -11.01 2.85 -2.36
CA LYS A 46 -11.80 4.10 -2.27
C LYS A 46 -11.53 5.07 -3.42
N ASN A 47 -10.40 4.93 -4.11
CA ASN A 47 -9.99 5.80 -5.21
C ASN A 47 -10.72 5.41 -6.51
N LYS A 48 -11.35 6.39 -7.18
CA LYS A 48 -12.11 6.17 -8.42
C LYS A 48 -11.29 6.25 -9.72
N THR A 49 -10.06 6.72 -9.64
CA THR A 49 -9.16 6.97 -10.78
C THR A 49 -8.13 5.87 -11.00
N ILE A 50 -7.80 5.10 -9.96
CA ILE A 50 -6.91 3.96 -10.06
C ILE A 50 -7.63 2.84 -10.81
N THR A 51 -7.02 2.41 -11.91
CA THR A 51 -7.52 1.34 -12.78
C THR A 51 -6.69 0.07 -12.67
N SER A 52 -5.52 0.14 -12.03
CA SER A 52 -4.60 -0.99 -11.91
C SER A 52 -3.83 -0.95 -10.59
N LEU A 53 -3.86 -2.08 -9.87
CA LEU A 53 -3.03 -2.35 -8.71
C LEU A 53 -2.17 -3.59 -9.00
N THR A 54 -0.86 -3.44 -8.88
CA THR A 54 0.10 -4.55 -9.00
C THR A 54 0.71 -4.85 -7.63
N LEU A 55 0.61 -6.12 -7.19
CA LEU A 55 1.27 -6.62 -5.99
C LEU A 55 2.45 -7.50 -6.41
N HIS A 56 3.66 -7.10 -6.06
CA HIS A 56 4.87 -7.85 -6.38
C HIS A 56 5.48 -8.42 -5.09
N PHE A 57 5.37 -9.73 -4.91
CA PHE A 57 6.02 -10.45 -3.81
C PHE A 57 7.41 -10.88 -4.24
N LEU A 58 8.45 -10.25 -3.68
CA LEU A 58 9.82 -10.63 -3.98
C LEU A 58 10.15 -11.89 -3.15
N LEU A 59 9.88 -13.06 -3.73
CA LEU A 59 10.10 -14.38 -3.10
C LEU A 59 11.58 -14.75 -2.91
N LEU A 60 12.52 -13.82 -3.21
CA LEU A 60 13.95 -14.09 -3.23
C LEU A 60 14.52 -14.55 -1.88
N LEU A 61 13.83 -14.31 -0.76
CA LEU A 61 14.23 -14.85 0.54
C LEU A 61 14.05 -16.39 0.63
N TYR A 62 13.10 -16.99 -0.09
CA TYR A 62 12.85 -18.45 -0.05
C TYR A 62 13.76 -19.26 -1.00
N LEU A 63 14.40 -18.60 -1.98
CA LEU A 63 15.28 -19.27 -2.95
C LEU A 63 16.77 -19.18 -2.57
N MET A 64 17.10 -18.47 -1.49
CA MET A 64 18.46 -18.30 -0.97
C MET A 64 18.70 -19.13 0.31
N GLU A 65 17.77 -20.02 0.68
CA GLU A 65 17.92 -21.04 1.73
C GLU A 65 18.24 -22.42 1.13
#